data_AF-A0A9W6ZWG1-F1
#
_entry.id   AF-A0A9W6ZWG1-F1
#
_cell.length_a   1.000
_cell.length_b   1.000
_cell.length_c   1.000
_cell.angle_alpha   90.00
_cell.angle_beta   90.00
_cell.angle_gamma   90.00
#
_symmetry.space_group_name_H-M   'P 1'
#
loop_
_entity.id
_entity.type
_entity.pdbx_description
1 polymer ?
#
loop_
_entity_poly.entity_id
_entity_poly.type
_entity_poly.pdbx_seq_one_letter_code
_entity_poly.pdbx_strand_id
1 'polypeptide(L)'
;LVSHLDAIHSWGEEEGGDKFKDLYKGDGDLKGLEAIVLEMDVKWPVELVVSKKAITKYQLLFRHLFFAKHVEMRLRVGWKDVMTVKRVRGGNRTMCLRARMLHFASNFVHYVMFEVVRPQWIRMEKGISEAGTVDRVIEVHGEFLDTCLKECLLTNQVLLKTLTKLMGCCLKFEEEMKGRWEGTGVDEEKKKVAVEERLKRMNLDPRREGGVEERRREGREQRMRVRYDERMGREKKMSEGVGDMLREREYDNMVERFGQNFDSLLGVFIRRLVSDQQKQYHSHLTNLSTRLDYNGFWSGTQEGTWDGEGGGI
;
A
#
# COMPACT_ATOMS: atom_id res chain seq x y z
N LEU A 1 3.63 5.64 12.91
CA LEU A 1 4.18 5.84 11.54
C LEU A 1 4.09 7.30 11.11
N VAL A 2 2.89 7.90 11.11
CA VAL A 2 2.71 9.35 10.89
C VAL A 2 3.40 10.18 11.99
N SER A 3 3.26 9.78 13.26
CA SER A 3 3.94 10.40 14.42
C SER A 3 5.47 10.37 14.35
N HIS A 4 6.03 9.28 13.84
CA HIS A 4 7.48 9.11 13.67
C HIS A 4 8.01 9.88 12.44
N LEU A 5 7.18 10.05 11.41
CA LEU A 5 7.46 10.95 10.28
C LEU A 5 7.35 12.43 10.73
N ASP A 6 6.45 12.75 11.66
CA ASP A 6 6.40 14.03 12.38
C ASP A 6 7.65 14.27 13.26
N ALA A 7 8.22 13.24 13.88
CA ALA A 7 9.51 13.35 14.57
C ALA A 7 10.70 13.53 13.60
N ILE A 8 10.62 12.99 12.37
CA ILE A 8 11.56 13.31 11.29
C ILE A 8 11.40 14.78 10.84
N HIS A 9 10.24 15.41 11.05
CA HIS A 9 10.02 16.83 10.78
C HIS A 9 10.65 17.78 11.81
N SER A 10 10.98 17.34 13.03
CA SER A 10 11.76 18.14 13.99
C SER A 10 13.28 18.00 13.81
N TRP A 11 13.72 17.21 12.84
CA TRP A 11 15.14 16.91 12.57
C TRP A 11 15.88 18.04 11.83
N GLY A 12 15.15 19.02 11.30
CA GLY A 12 15.68 20.04 10.39
C GLY A 12 16.53 21.14 11.02
N GLU A 13 16.77 21.14 12.34
CA GLU A 13 17.40 22.31 12.99
C GLU A 13 18.70 22.08 13.78
N GLU A 14 19.07 20.88 14.26
CA GLU A 14 20.34 20.77 15.03
C GLU A 14 21.05 19.41 14.91
N GLU A 15 22.38 19.46 14.70
CA GLU A 15 23.30 18.32 14.69
C GLU A 15 23.34 17.62 16.06
N GLY A 16 22.97 16.33 16.13
CA GLY A 16 23.15 15.55 17.36
C GLY A 16 22.61 14.13 17.28
N GLY A 17 23.51 13.14 17.18
CA GLY A 17 23.19 11.72 17.06
C GLY A 17 22.54 11.06 18.29
N ASP A 18 22.39 11.77 19.40
CA ASP A 18 21.89 11.20 20.67
C ASP A 18 20.35 11.25 20.81
N LYS A 19 19.67 12.18 20.11
CA LYS A 19 18.20 12.28 20.13
C LYS A 19 17.47 11.24 19.27
N PHE A 20 18.18 10.45 18.46
CA PHE A 20 17.55 9.40 17.65
C PHE A 20 16.92 8.30 18.53
N LYS A 21 17.45 8.06 19.73
CA LYS A 21 16.85 7.13 20.71
C LYS A 21 15.53 7.66 21.30
N ASP A 22 15.37 8.97 21.43
CA ASP A 22 14.14 9.59 21.92
C ASP A 22 13.05 9.72 20.83
N LEU A 23 13.43 9.59 19.55
CA LEU A 23 12.51 9.47 18.40
C LEU A 23 11.56 8.25 18.50
N TYR A 24 11.89 7.30 19.36
CA TYR A 24 11.14 6.07 19.64
C TYR A 24 10.16 6.20 20.83
N LYS A 25 10.16 7.31 21.57
CA LYS A 25 9.20 7.58 22.65
C LYS A 25 8.00 8.39 22.13
N GLY A 26 7.18 7.75 21.30
CA GLY A 26 5.84 8.26 21.00
C GLY A 26 4.87 7.85 22.10
N ASP A 27 4.22 8.81 22.74
CA ASP A 27 3.28 8.64 23.86
C ASP A 27 1.87 8.16 23.40
N GLY A 28 1.84 7.17 22.51
CA GLY A 28 0.61 6.60 21.96
C GLY A 28 0.82 5.16 21.56
N ASP A 29 -0.25 4.36 21.66
CA ASP A 29 -0.29 2.93 21.40
C ASP A 29 0.30 2.58 20.02
N LEU A 30 1.61 2.33 19.98
CA LEU A 30 2.37 2.02 18.76
C LEU A 30 1.85 0.69 18.22
N LYS A 31 1.10 0.71 17.12
CA LYS A 31 0.74 -0.52 16.38
C LYS A 31 2.05 -1.28 16.13
N GLY A 32 2.16 -2.58 16.43
CA GLY A 32 3.44 -3.33 16.41
C GLY A 32 4.25 -3.22 15.11
N LEU A 33 3.60 -2.88 13.99
CA LEU A 33 4.26 -2.55 12.72
C LEU A 33 5.16 -1.30 12.78
N GLU A 34 4.88 -0.37 13.69
CA GLU A 34 5.59 0.90 13.89
C GLU A 34 6.88 0.73 14.71
N ALA A 35 6.99 -0.37 15.46
CA ALA A 35 8.14 -0.73 16.28
C ALA A 35 9.19 -1.54 15.51
N ILE A 36 8.92 -1.94 14.26
CA ILE A 36 9.87 -2.74 13.48
C ILE A 36 11.06 -1.87 13.08
N VAL A 37 12.23 -2.27 13.56
CA VAL A 37 13.54 -1.71 13.21
C VAL A 37 14.46 -2.86 12.85
N LEU A 38 15.21 -2.70 11.77
CA LEU A 38 16.28 -3.62 11.43
C LEU A 38 17.56 -3.13 12.10
N GLU A 39 18.12 -3.97 12.95
CA GLU A 39 19.44 -3.77 13.51
C GLU A 39 20.43 -4.65 12.74
N MET A 40 21.60 -4.11 12.46
CA MET A 40 22.65 -4.81 11.73
C MET A 40 23.88 -4.89 12.61
N ASP A 41 24.22 -6.09 13.06
CA ASP A 41 25.45 -6.37 13.78
C ASP A 41 26.60 -6.49 12.78
N VAL A 42 27.46 -5.47 12.72
CA VAL A 42 28.59 -5.41 11.80
C VAL A 42 29.88 -5.54 12.59
N LYS A 43 30.65 -6.59 12.31
CA LYS A 43 31.95 -6.81 12.94
C LYS A 43 33.03 -5.97 12.26
N TRP A 44 34.06 -5.64 13.02
CA TRP A 44 35.29 -5.11 12.48
C TRP A 44 35.89 -6.09 11.44
N PRO A 45 36.43 -5.63 10.29
CA PRO A 45 36.71 -4.24 9.91
C PRO A 45 35.58 -3.52 9.15
N VAL A 46 34.48 -4.20 8.82
CA VAL A 46 33.40 -3.66 7.97
C VAL A 46 32.67 -2.49 8.64
N GLU A 47 32.69 -2.43 9.98
CA GLU A 47 32.15 -1.32 10.78
C GLU A 47 32.77 0.05 10.41
N LEU A 48 34.00 0.08 9.86
CA LEU A 48 34.64 1.31 9.39
C LEU A 48 33.86 1.95 8.24
N VAL A 49 33.34 1.13 7.31
CA VAL A 49 32.54 1.61 6.17
C VAL A 49 31.08 1.74 6.59
N VAL A 50 30.55 0.71 7.23
CA VAL A 50 29.16 0.69 7.69
C VAL A 50 29.07 1.23 9.11
N SER A 51 29.33 2.53 9.22
CA SER A 51 29.27 3.23 10.49
C SER A 51 27.86 3.25 11.09
N LYS A 52 27.76 3.54 12.39
CA LYS A 52 26.47 3.76 13.07
C LYS A 52 25.61 4.83 12.38
N LYS A 53 26.24 5.88 11.83
CA LYS A 53 25.56 6.92 11.05
C LYS A 53 24.92 6.35 9.78
N ALA A 54 25.63 5.48 9.06
CA ALA A 54 25.11 4.82 7.88
C ALA A 54 23.94 3.87 8.21
N ILE A 55 24.05 3.12 9.31
CA ILE A 55 22.97 2.25 9.82
C ILE A 55 21.70 3.06 10.11
N THR A 56 21.81 4.23 10.74
CA THR A 56 20.67 5.14 10.96
C THR A 56 20.01 5.55 9.64
N LYS A 57 20.80 5.91 8.62
CA LYS A 57 20.26 6.26 7.28
C LYS A 57 19.53 5.08 6.63
N TYR A 58 20.07 3.86 6.73
CA TYR A 58 19.40 2.64 6.26
C TYR A 58 18.09 2.35 6.99
N GLN A 59 18.06 2.51 8.31
CA GLN A 59 16.85 2.33 9.11
C GLN A 59 15.75 3.32 8.67
N LEU A 60 16.13 4.56 8.39
CA LEU A 60 15.20 5.58 7.91
C LEU A 60 14.62 5.21 6.53
N LEU A 61 15.47 4.84 5.58
CA LEU A 61 15.06 4.35 4.26
C LEU A 61 14.14 3.13 4.36
N PHE A 62 14.53 2.14 5.16
CA PHE A 62 13.74 0.93 5.38
C PHE A 62 12.35 1.26 5.92
N ARG A 63 12.25 2.09 6.97
CA ARG A 63 10.96 2.45 7.57
C ARG A 63 10.06 3.18 6.58
N HIS A 64 10.62 4.09 5.80
CA HIS A 64 9.88 4.81 4.77
C HIS A 64 9.34 3.86 3.68
N LEU A 65 10.20 3.00 3.13
CA LEU A 65 9.82 2.00 2.13
C LEU A 65 8.81 0.99 2.68
N PHE A 66 9.03 0.52 3.90
CA PHE A 66 8.16 -0.44 4.57
C PHE A 66 6.76 0.15 4.77
N PHE A 67 6.66 1.41 5.17
CA PHE A 67 5.38 2.10 5.26
C PHE A 67 4.67 2.19 3.91
N ALA A 68 5.39 2.64 2.87
CA ALA A 68 4.82 2.76 1.54
C ALA A 68 4.32 1.42 1.01
N LYS A 69 5.12 0.36 1.23
CA LYS A 69 4.76 -1.01 0.84
C LYS A 69 3.59 -1.56 1.64
N HIS A 70 3.51 -1.25 2.93
CA HIS A 70 2.39 -1.64 3.76
C HIS A 70 1.08 -1.05 3.24
N VAL A 71 1.06 0.24 2.93
CA VAL A 71 -0.13 0.92 2.37
C VAL A 71 -0.54 0.29 1.05
N GLU A 72 0.40 0.08 0.13
CA GLU A 72 0.16 -0.60 -1.15
C GLU A 72 -0.44 -2.01 -0.95
N MET A 73 0.12 -2.78 -0.02
CA MET A 73 -0.34 -4.14 0.27
C MET A 73 -1.76 -4.14 0.87
N ARG A 74 -2.07 -3.21 1.79
CA ARG A 74 -3.42 -3.07 2.38
C ARG A 74 -4.45 -2.75 1.29
N LEU A 75 -4.14 -1.80 0.40
CA LEU A 75 -4.95 -1.47 -0.77
C LEU A 75 -5.10 -2.65 -1.75
N ARG A 76 -4.10 -3.54 -1.86
CA ARG A 76 -4.17 -4.73 -2.72
C ARG A 76 -4.96 -5.89 -2.09
N VAL A 77 -4.88 -6.10 -0.78
CA VAL A 77 -5.56 -7.22 -0.10
C VAL A 77 -7.07 -7.06 -0.16
N GLY A 78 -7.62 -5.94 0.31
CA GLY A 78 -9.08 -5.74 0.29
C GLY A 78 -9.68 -5.65 -1.12
N TRP A 79 -8.87 -5.49 -2.17
CA TRP A 79 -9.33 -5.59 -3.57
C TRP A 79 -9.81 -7.01 -3.87
N LYS A 80 -9.15 -8.04 -3.32
CA LYS A 80 -9.54 -9.44 -3.50
C LYS A 80 -10.87 -9.74 -2.81
N ASP A 81 -11.12 -9.11 -1.66
CA ASP A 81 -12.32 -9.30 -0.87
C ASP A 81 -13.55 -8.74 -1.60
N VAL A 82 -13.44 -7.53 -2.16
CA VAL A 82 -14.55 -6.96 -2.92
C VAL A 82 -14.73 -7.63 -4.29
N MET A 83 -13.64 -8.07 -4.94
CA MET A 83 -13.72 -8.80 -6.20
C MET A 83 -14.31 -10.20 -6.08
N THR A 84 -14.36 -10.79 -4.88
CA THR A 84 -15.07 -12.06 -4.67
C THR A 84 -16.60 -11.89 -4.69
N VAL A 85 -17.10 -10.66 -4.59
CA VAL A 85 -18.54 -10.33 -4.57
C VAL A 85 -18.98 -9.58 -5.85
N LYS A 86 -18.20 -9.73 -6.94
CA LYS A 86 -18.35 -9.17 -8.30
C LYS A 86 -19.77 -9.16 -8.93
N ARG A 87 -20.77 -9.79 -8.32
CA ARG A 87 -22.17 -9.81 -8.79
C ARG A 87 -23.05 -8.71 -8.19
N VAL A 88 -22.57 -7.95 -7.19
CA VAL A 88 -23.36 -6.87 -6.60
C VAL A 88 -23.21 -5.58 -7.42
N ARG A 89 -24.30 -5.15 -8.06
CA ARG A 89 -24.40 -3.84 -8.73
C ARG A 89 -24.33 -2.74 -7.67
N GLY A 90 -23.38 -1.81 -7.78
CA GLY A 90 -23.28 -0.62 -6.91
C GLY A 90 -21.88 -0.31 -6.34
N GLY A 91 -20.98 -1.29 -6.28
CA GLY A 91 -19.63 -1.09 -5.72
C GLY A 91 -18.64 -0.29 -6.59
N ASN A 92 -19.07 0.19 -7.76
CA ASN A 92 -18.18 0.77 -8.77
C ASN A 92 -17.45 2.02 -8.27
N ARG A 93 -18.11 2.89 -7.50
CA ARG A 93 -17.50 4.13 -6.99
C ARG A 93 -16.33 3.85 -6.03
N THR A 94 -16.53 2.92 -5.11
CA THR A 94 -15.50 2.50 -4.15
C THR A 94 -14.37 1.75 -4.84
N MET A 95 -14.68 0.91 -5.83
CA MET A 95 -13.66 0.28 -6.67
C MET A 95 -12.83 1.32 -7.41
N CYS A 96 -13.46 2.35 -7.99
CA CYS A 96 -12.76 3.45 -8.64
C CYS A 96 -11.87 4.20 -7.65
N LEU A 97 -12.38 4.61 -6.48
CA LEU A 97 -11.59 5.30 -5.47
C LEU A 97 -10.36 4.47 -5.04
N ARG A 98 -10.59 3.19 -4.73
CA ARG A 98 -9.54 2.25 -4.36
C ARG A 98 -8.51 2.05 -5.47
N ALA A 99 -8.95 1.95 -6.72
CA ALA A 99 -8.07 1.82 -7.87
C ALA A 99 -7.17 3.06 -8.01
N ARG A 100 -7.69 4.27 -7.83
CA ARG A 100 -6.89 5.51 -7.83
C ARG A 100 -5.86 5.54 -6.70
N MET A 101 -6.28 5.21 -5.47
CA MET A 101 -5.38 5.13 -4.30
C MET A 101 -4.27 4.09 -4.51
N LEU A 102 -4.63 2.91 -5.03
CA LEU A 102 -3.69 1.83 -5.32
C LEU A 102 -2.73 2.23 -6.45
N HIS A 103 -3.22 2.88 -7.49
CA HIS A 103 -2.38 3.38 -8.58
C HIS A 103 -1.33 4.36 -8.05
N PHE A 104 -1.74 5.33 -7.23
CA PHE A 104 -0.83 6.25 -6.56
C PHE A 104 0.23 5.53 -5.71
N ALA A 105 -0.20 4.70 -4.76
CA ALA A 105 0.72 4.00 -3.84
C ALA A 105 1.67 3.05 -4.58
N SER A 106 1.16 2.34 -5.58
CA SER A 106 1.95 1.45 -6.43
C SER A 106 2.99 2.23 -7.21
N ASN A 107 2.61 3.31 -7.91
CA ASN A 107 3.56 4.12 -8.67
C ASN A 107 4.64 4.72 -7.79
N PHE A 108 4.28 5.19 -6.59
CA PHE A 108 5.26 5.69 -5.63
C PHE A 108 6.27 4.61 -5.22
N VAL A 109 5.81 3.41 -4.84
CA VAL A 109 6.70 2.29 -4.49
C VAL A 109 7.59 1.90 -5.68
N HIS A 110 7.05 1.88 -6.90
CA HIS A 110 7.82 1.58 -8.11
C HIS A 110 8.90 2.64 -8.38
N TYR A 111 8.58 3.92 -8.23
CA TYR A 111 9.56 5.01 -8.34
C TYR A 111 10.71 4.80 -7.36
N VAL A 112 10.41 4.61 -6.06
CA VAL A 112 11.47 4.46 -5.06
C VAL A 112 12.33 3.23 -5.34
N MET A 113 11.74 2.09 -5.70
CA MET A 113 12.49 0.86 -5.92
C MET A 113 13.32 0.88 -7.21
N PHE A 114 12.72 1.29 -8.34
CA PHE A 114 13.33 1.12 -9.67
C PHE A 114 14.02 2.36 -10.22
N GLU A 115 13.62 3.56 -9.81
CA GLU A 115 14.21 4.81 -10.30
C GLU A 115 15.17 5.44 -9.30
N VAL A 116 15.00 5.17 -8.00
CA VAL A 116 15.90 5.68 -6.95
C VAL A 116 16.87 4.58 -6.48
N VAL A 117 16.38 3.57 -5.77
CA VAL A 117 17.27 2.61 -5.08
C VAL A 117 18.12 1.80 -6.07
N ARG A 118 17.50 1.26 -7.13
CA ARG A 118 18.20 0.37 -8.08
C ARG A 118 19.32 1.08 -8.87
N PRO A 119 19.11 2.26 -9.48
CA PRO A 119 20.18 2.94 -10.21
C PRO A 119 21.31 3.39 -9.29
N GLN A 120 20.99 3.88 -8.09
CA GLN A 120 22.00 4.32 -7.13
C GLN A 120 22.81 3.14 -6.59
N TRP A 121 22.18 1.96 -6.40
CA TRP A 121 22.89 0.74 -6.03
C TRP A 121 23.93 0.34 -7.09
N ILE A 122 23.54 0.33 -8.37
CA ILE A 122 24.46 -0.02 -9.48
C ILE A 122 25.62 0.99 -9.53
N ARG A 123 25.34 2.28 -9.32
CA ARG A 123 26.37 3.32 -9.26
C ARG A 123 27.35 3.10 -8.11
N MET A 124 26.83 2.75 -6.92
CA MET A 124 27.64 2.44 -5.75
C MET A 124 28.52 1.20 -6.00
N GLU A 125 27.94 0.11 -6.52
CA GLU A 125 28.67 -1.14 -6.81
C GLU A 125 29.84 -0.91 -7.78
N LYS A 126 29.60 -0.14 -8.85
CA LYS A 126 30.66 0.27 -9.77
C LYS A 126 31.71 1.16 -9.08
N GLY A 127 31.27 2.16 -8.33
CA GLY A 127 32.16 3.08 -7.63
C GLY A 127 33.03 2.40 -6.57
N ILE A 128 32.51 1.37 -5.89
CA ILE A 128 33.26 0.54 -4.95
C ILE A 128 34.26 -0.35 -5.69
N SER A 129 33.88 -0.91 -6.84
CA SER A 129 34.78 -1.75 -7.66
C SER A 129 35.97 -0.97 -8.23
N GLU A 130 35.77 0.31 -8.51
CA GLU A 130 36.81 1.25 -8.99
C GLU A 130 37.59 1.92 -7.85
N ALA A 131 37.16 1.74 -6.59
CA ALA A 131 37.81 2.38 -5.45
C ALA A 131 39.12 1.66 -5.09
N GLY A 132 40.24 2.38 -5.19
CA GLY A 132 41.57 1.89 -4.78
C GLY A 132 41.89 2.05 -3.30
N THR A 133 41.06 2.75 -2.53
CA THR A 133 41.28 3.05 -1.10
C THR A 133 40.00 2.86 -0.28
N VAL A 134 40.16 2.57 1.01
CA VAL A 134 39.02 2.42 1.94
C VAL A 134 38.27 3.74 2.10
N ASP A 135 38.97 4.87 2.17
CA ASP A 135 38.34 6.19 2.26
C ASP A 135 37.41 6.46 1.08
N ARG A 136 37.80 6.05 -0.13
CA ARG A 136 36.96 6.20 -1.31
C ARG A 136 35.70 5.33 -1.25
N VAL A 137 35.80 4.12 -0.68
CA VAL A 137 34.63 3.26 -0.45
C VAL A 137 33.66 3.92 0.54
N ILE A 138 34.17 4.53 1.62
CA ILE A 138 33.36 5.25 2.62
C ILE A 138 32.61 6.42 1.96
N GLU A 139 33.30 7.20 1.13
CA GLU A 139 32.70 8.32 0.39
C GLU A 139 31.58 7.84 -0.56
N VAL A 140 31.87 6.85 -1.42
CA VAL A 140 30.89 6.34 -2.39
C VAL A 140 29.65 5.76 -1.71
N HIS A 141 29.84 5.05 -0.58
CA HIS A 141 28.73 4.53 0.22
C HIS A 141 27.91 5.65 0.88
N GLY A 142 28.58 6.69 1.39
CA GLY A 142 27.93 7.88 1.94
C GLY A 142 27.09 8.63 0.90
N GLU A 143 27.66 8.87 -0.28
CA GLU A 143 26.99 9.52 -1.41
C GLU A 143 25.75 8.73 -1.86
N PHE A 144 25.84 7.40 -1.91
CA PHE A 144 24.72 6.52 -2.22
C PHE A 144 23.56 6.73 -1.24
N LEU A 145 23.84 6.69 0.06
CA LEU A 145 22.83 6.85 1.10
C LEU A 145 22.19 8.24 1.07
N ASP A 146 23.00 9.29 0.93
CA ASP A 146 22.50 10.67 0.91
C ASP A 146 21.65 10.95 -0.32
N THR A 147 22.05 10.42 -1.48
CA THR A 147 21.27 10.52 -2.71
C THR A 147 19.96 9.76 -2.57
N CYS A 148 19.98 8.53 -2.04
CA CYS A 148 18.75 7.77 -1.80
C CYS A 148 17.79 8.50 -0.85
N LEU A 149 18.30 9.07 0.26
CA LEU A 149 17.46 9.83 1.20
C LEU A 149 16.81 11.05 0.53
N LYS A 150 17.58 11.80 -0.27
CA LYS A 150 17.09 12.96 -1.00
C LYS A 150 16.03 12.56 -2.03
N GLU A 151 16.33 11.60 -2.89
CA GLU A 151 15.45 11.17 -3.99
C GLU A 151 14.19 10.43 -3.50
N CYS A 152 14.22 9.84 -2.30
CA CYS A 152 13.04 9.31 -1.60
C CYS A 152 12.17 10.39 -0.92
N LEU A 153 12.48 11.67 -1.11
CA LEU A 153 11.81 12.82 -0.48
C LEU A 153 12.00 12.92 1.05
N LEU A 154 12.94 12.18 1.65
CA LEU A 154 13.14 12.20 3.11
C LEU A 154 13.80 13.49 3.61
N THR A 155 14.49 14.21 2.72
CA THR A 155 15.09 15.50 3.04
C THR A 155 14.11 16.68 2.89
N ASN A 156 13.02 16.52 2.12
CA ASN A 156 12.00 17.55 1.94
C ASN A 156 10.83 17.31 2.88
N GLN A 157 10.87 17.97 4.04
CA GLN A 157 9.85 17.82 5.07
C GLN A 157 8.44 18.17 4.58
N VAL A 158 8.31 19.16 3.69
CA VAL A 158 7.00 19.63 3.22
C VAL A 158 6.32 18.59 2.32
N LEU A 159 7.09 17.99 1.39
CA LEU A 159 6.59 16.91 0.53
C LEU A 159 6.33 15.64 1.33
N LEU A 160 7.23 15.29 2.26
CA LEU A 160 7.09 14.11 3.10
C LEU A 160 5.85 14.20 4.02
N LYS A 161 5.54 15.37 4.60
CA LYS A 161 4.29 15.60 5.37
C LYS A 161 3.06 15.28 4.52
N THR A 162 3.00 15.84 3.31
CA THR A 162 1.84 15.66 2.44
C THR A 162 1.71 14.21 1.97
N LEU A 163 2.82 13.56 1.57
CA LEU A 163 2.84 12.14 1.22
C LEU A 163 2.35 11.26 2.36
N THR A 164 2.82 11.53 3.58
CA THR A 164 2.43 10.78 4.78
C THR A 164 0.93 10.91 5.08
N LYS A 165 0.37 12.13 4.94
CA LYS A 165 -1.07 12.37 5.07
C LYS A 165 -1.87 11.64 4.00
N LEU A 166 -1.38 11.62 2.76
CA LEU A 166 -2.01 10.94 1.63
C LEU A 166 -2.04 9.42 1.82
N MET A 167 -0.91 8.82 2.20
CA MET A 167 -0.81 7.39 2.53
C MET A 167 -1.63 7.03 3.77
N GLY A 168 -1.68 7.92 4.77
CA GLY A 168 -2.53 7.78 5.94
C GLY A 168 -4.03 7.82 5.61
N CYS A 169 -4.43 8.68 4.66
CA CYS A 169 -5.80 8.70 4.13
C CYS A 169 -6.19 7.35 3.51
N CYS A 170 -5.29 6.75 2.72
CA CYS A 170 -5.48 5.42 2.13
C CYS A 170 -5.65 4.34 3.19
N LEU A 171 -4.84 4.37 4.26
CA LEU A 171 -4.95 3.39 5.35
C LEU A 171 -6.25 3.51 6.14
N LYS A 172 -6.69 4.74 6.45
CA LYS A 172 -7.95 4.99 7.14
C LYS A 172 -9.14 4.52 6.32
N PHE A 173 -9.13 4.80 5.01
CA PHE A 173 -10.14 4.27 4.09
C PHE A 173 -10.18 2.73 4.13
N GLU A 174 -9.04 2.06 4.11
CA GLU A 174 -8.98 0.59 4.21
C GLU A 174 -9.43 0.04 5.57
N GLU A 175 -9.15 0.75 6.66
CA GLU A 175 -9.57 0.37 8.01
C GLU A 175 -11.10 0.47 8.15
N GLU A 176 -11.70 1.58 7.70
CA GLU A 176 -13.15 1.75 7.69
C GLU A 176 -13.85 0.76 6.75
N MET A 177 -13.30 0.56 5.55
CA MET A 177 -13.82 -0.43 4.60
C MET A 177 -13.76 -1.85 5.17
N LYS A 178 -12.66 -2.22 5.82
CA LYS A 178 -12.52 -3.53 6.46
C LYS A 178 -13.50 -3.73 7.60
N GLY A 179 -13.70 -2.73 8.45
CA GLY A 179 -14.67 -2.80 9.55
C GLY A 179 -16.11 -3.04 9.04
N ARG A 180 -16.51 -2.33 7.99
CA ARG A 180 -17.82 -2.55 7.35
C ARG A 180 -17.92 -3.91 6.68
N TRP A 181 -16.85 -4.36 6.01
CA TRP A 181 -16.80 -5.68 5.40
C TRP A 181 -16.92 -6.81 6.43
N GLU A 182 -16.23 -6.71 7.56
CA GLU A 182 -16.35 -7.67 8.67
C GLU A 182 -17.78 -7.73 9.21
N GLY A 183 -18.49 -6.59 9.23
CA GLY A 183 -19.92 -6.51 9.58
C GLY A 183 -20.86 -7.27 8.64
N THR A 184 -20.47 -7.54 7.38
CA THR A 184 -21.29 -8.31 6.43
C THR A 184 -21.29 -9.82 6.70
N GLY A 185 -20.38 -10.32 7.55
CA GLY A 185 -20.24 -11.74 7.87
C GLY A 185 -19.72 -12.62 6.72
N VAL A 186 -19.38 -12.04 5.56
CA VAL A 186 -18.89 -12.78 4.39
C VAL A 186 -17.59 -13.54 4.69
N ASP A 187 -16.68 -12.94 5.44
CA ASP A 187 -15.40 -13.59 5.78
C ASP A 187 -15.59 -14.76 6.76
N GLU A 188 -16.54 -14.64 7.69
CA GLU A 188 -16.90 -15.74 8.59
C GLU A 188 -17.56 -16.89 7.83
N GLU A 189 -18.42 -16.58 6.86
CA GLU A 189 -19.03 -17.59 6.00
C GLU A 189 -17.98 -18.29 5.12
N LYS A 190 -17.03 -17.56 4.54
CA LYS A 190 -15.89 -18.13 3.79
C LYS A 190 -15.04 -19.07 4.66
N LYS A 191 -14.76 -18.69 5.92
CA LYS A 191 -14.03 -19.54 6.86
C LYS A 191 -14.81 -20.81 7.20
N LYS A 192 -16.12 -20.71 7.45
CA LYS A 192 -16.99 -21.86 7.70
C LYS A 192 -16.99 -22.84 6.53
N VAL A 193 -17.12 -22.35 5.31
CA VAL A 193 -17.06 -23.17 4.10
C VAL A 193 -15.71 -23.88 3.97
N ALA A 194 -14.60 -23.18 4.21
CA ALA A 194 -13.27 -23.79 4.15
C ALA A 194 -13.08 -24.89 5.20
N VAL A 195 -13.61 -24.71 6.41
CA VAL A 195 -13.58 -25.73 7.48
C VAL A 195 -14.49 -26.92 7.13
N GLU A 196 -15.70 -26.65 6.61
CA GLU A 196 -16.66 -27.67 6.17
C GLU A 196 -16.08 -28.53 5.04
N GLU A 197 -15.43 -27.91 4.05
CA GLU A 197 -14.73 -28.61 2.97
C GLU A 197 -13.55 -29.43 3.49
N ARG A 198 -12.80 -28.92 4.46
CA ARG A 198 -11.68 -29.65 5.09
C ARG A 198 -12.18 -30.88 5.85
N LEU A 199 -13.27 -30.77 6.61
CA LEU A 199 -13.93 -31.90 7.29
C LEU A 199 -14.45 -32.94 6.30
N LYS A 200 -15.10 -32.50 5.22
CA LYS A 200 -15.57 -33.39 4.14
C LYS A 200 -14.42 -34.16 3.48
N ARG A 201 -13.24 -33.53 3.32
CA ARG A 201 -12.03 -34.20 2.81
C ARG A 201 -11.46 -35.26 3.76
N MET A 202 -11.56 -35.03 5.08
CA MET A 202 -11.10 -35.98 6.10
C MET A 202 -12.05 -37.18 6.28
N ASN A 203 -13.35 -37.00 6.06
CA ASN A 203 -14.37 -38.04 6.22
C ASN A 203 -14.64 -38.88 4.95
N LEU A 204 -13.90 -38.67 3.86
CA LEU A 204 -13.97 -39.52 2.66
C LEU A 204 -13.21 -40.83 2.90
N ASP A 205 -13.89 -41.84 3.45
CA ASP A 205 -13.40 -43.22 3.49
C ASP A 205 -13.64 -43.89 2.11
N PRO A 206 -12.58 -44.29 1.36
CA PRO A 206 -12.74 -44.85 0.01
C PRO A 206 -13.37 -46.26 -0.03
N ARG A 207 -13.59 -46.92 1.11
CA ARG A 207 -13.82 -48.38 1.16
C ARG A 207 -15.25 -48.88 1.34
N ARG A 208 -16.26 -48.04 1.32
CA ARG A 208 -17.66 -48.49 1.36
C ARG A 208 -18.43 -47.91 0.19
N GLU A 209 -18.75 -48.74 -0.80
CA GLU A 209 -20.04 -48.74 -1.50
C GLU A 209 -20.00 -49.75 -2.68
N GLY A 210 -20.55 -50.94 -2.47
CA GLY A 210 -21.03 -51.83 -3.53
C GLY A 210 -22.55 -51.67 -3.66
N GLY A 211 -23.03 -51.25 -4.82
CA GLY A 211 -24.47 -51.02 -5.08
C GLY A 211 -24.76 -50.50 -6.48
N VAL A 212 -25.93 -50.88 -7.01
CA VAL A 212 -26.42 -50.77 -8.40
C VAL A 212 -26.27 -49.36 -9.03
N GLU A 213 -25.83 -49.33 -10.28
CA GLU A 213 -25.27 -48.18 -11.02
C GLU A 213 -26.29 -47.08 -11.40
N GLU A 214 -27.57 -47.43 -11.57
CA GLU A 214 -28.63 -46.51 -11.98
C GLU A 214 -29.15 -45.63 -10.82
N ARG A 215 -29.43 -46.25 -9.65
CA ARG A 215 -29.68 -45.52 -8.37
C ARG A 215 -28.49 -44.65 -7.96
N ARG A 216 -27.27 -45.04 -8.35
CA ARG A 216 -26.06 -44.23 -8.16
C ARG A 216 -26.06 -42.97 -9.02
N ARG A 217 -26.55 -43.04 -10.26
CA ARG A 217 -26.61 -41.89 -11.17
C ARG A 217 -27.62 -40.85 -10.68
N GLU A 218 -28.85 -41.27 -10.37
CA GLU A 218 -29.87 -40.38 -9.82
C GLU A 218 -29.45 -39.79 -8.47
N GLY A 219 -28.86 -40.61 -7.59
CA GLY A 219 -28.33 -40.15 -6.30
C GLY A 219 -27.10 -39.24 -6.43
N ARG A 220 -26.32 -39.32 -7.52
CA ARG A 220 -25.21 -38.41 -7.82
C ARG A 220 -25.72 -37.09 -8.40
N GLU A 221 -26.67 -37.15 -9.32
CA GLU A 221 -27.32 -35.97 -9.92
C GLU A 221 -28.08 -35.17 -8.85
N GLN A 222 -28.83 -35.83 -7.96
CA GLN A 222 -29.53 -35.17 -6.87
C GLN A 222 -28.57 -34.56 -5.83
N ARG A 223 -27.47 -35.24 -5.50
CA ARG A 223 -26.40 -34.67 -4.67
C ARG A 223 -25.71 -33.47 -5.32
N MET A 224 -25.52 -33.49 -6.63
CA MET A 224 -25.01 -32.33 -7.37
C MET A 224 -25.97 -31.15 -7.34
N ARG A 225 -27.28 -31.40 -7.53
CA ARG A 225 -28.32 -30.35 -7.46
C ARG A 225 -28.39 -29.72 -6.08
N VAL A 226 -28.44 -30.51 -5.00
CA VAL A 226 -28.45 -29.99 -3.63
C VAL A 226 -27.20 -29.16 -3.34
N ARG A 227 -26.01 -29.64 -3.74
CA ARG A 227 -24.76 -28.89 -3.57
C ARG A 227 -24.74 -27.59 -4.38
N TYR A 228 -25.33 -27.60 -5.57
CA TYR A 228 -25.45 -26.42 -6.41
C TYR A 228 -26.42 -25.39 -5.78
N ASP A 229 -27.58 -25.83 -5.31
CA ASP A 229 -28.58 -24.97 -4.66
C ASP A 229 -28.06 -24.40 -3.33
N GLU A 230 -27.37 -25.21 -2.52
CA GLU A 230 -26.69 -24.75 -1.30
C GLU A 230 -25.64 -23.70 -1.62
N ARG A 231 -24.82 -23.91 -2.66
CA ARG A 231 -23.81 -22.94 -3.10
C ARG A 231 -24.47 -21.65 -3.60
N MET A 232 -25.49 -21.74 -4.42
CA MET A 232 -26.23 -20.60 -4.96
C MET A 232 -26.93 -19.80 -3.85
N GLY A 233 -27.51 -20.49 -2.86
CA GLY A 233 -28.12 -19.86 -1.69
C GLY A 233 -27.09 -19.10 -0.83
N ARG A 234 -25.90 -19.68 -0.62
CA ARG A 234 -24.78 -19.01 0.08
C ARG A 234 -24.29 -17.78 -0.69
N GLU A 235 -24.06 -17.93 -2.00
CA GLU A 235 -23.65 -16.82 -2.88
C GLU A 235 -24.68 -15.68 -2.86
N LYS A 236 -25.97 -16.00 -2.86
CA LYS A 236 -27.05 -15.02 -2.77
C LYS A 236 -27.05 -14.29 -1.42
N LYS A 237 -26.95 -15.00 -0.29
CA LYS A 237 -26.89 -14.39 1.05
C LYS A 237 -25.68 -13.47 1.21
N MET A 238 -24.50 -13.88 0.73
CA MET A 238 -23.30 -13.03 0.75
C MET A 238 -23.49 -11.77 -0.12
N SER A 239 -24.12 -11.93 -1.28
CA SER A 239 -24.44 -10.82 -2.19
C SER A 239 -25.49 -9.86 -1.60
N GLU A 240 -26.46 -10.37 -0.84
CA GLU A 240 -27.50 -9.57 -0.16
C GLU A 240 -26.90 -8.76 0.98
N GLY A 241 -26.11 -9.36 1.87
CA GLY A 241 -25.46 -8.64 2.98
C GLY A 241 -24.51 -7.53 2.51
N VAL A 242 -23.76 -7.77 1.43
CA VAL A 242 -22.93 -6.73 0.79
C VAL A 242 -23.81 -5.70 0.08
N GLY A 243 -24.92 -6.11 -0.53
CA GLY A 243 -25.89 -5.21 -1.15
C GLY A 243 -26.54 -4.25 -0.15
N ASP A 244 -26.86 -4.71 1.05
CA ASP A 244 -27.44 -3.89 2.11
C ASP A 244 -26.42 -2.88 2.65
N MET A 245 -25.18 -3.32 2.90
CA MET A 245 -24.07 -2.43 3.27
C MET A 245 -23.85 -1.32 2.23
N LEU A 246 -23.92 -1.66 0.93
CA LEU A 246 -23.75 -0.70 -0.16
C LEU A 246 -24.93 0.29 -0.30
N ARG A 247 -26.10 -0.03 0.25
CA ARG A 247 -27.29 0.84 0.22
C ARG A 247 -27.34 1.82 1.38
N GLU A 248 -26.50 1.64 2.39
CA GLU A 248 -26.41 2.56 3.51
C GLU A 248 -25.92 3.93 3.02
N ARG A 249 -26.67 5.00 3.31
CA ARG A 249 -26.24 6.38 2.97
C ARG A 249 -24.89 6.74 3.60
N GLU A 250 -24.58 6.13 4.75
CA GLU A 250 -23.29 6.32 5.42
C GLU A 250 -22.12 5.81 4.57
N TYR A 251 -22.31 4.75 3.79
CA TYR A 251 -21.31 4.19 2.89
C TYR A 251 -20.98 5.17 1.77
N ASP A 252 -21.99 5.67 1.07
CA ASP A 252 -21.81 6.64 -0.02
C ASP A 252 -21.14 7.92 0.49
N ASN A 253 -21.61 8.46 1.62
CA ASN A 253 -21.01 9.62 2.26
C ASN A 253 -19.56 9.37 2.69
N MET A 254 -19.21 8.15 3.11
CA MET A 254 -17.83 7.80 3.46
C MET A 254 -16.93 7.78 2.23
N VAL A 255 -17.36 7.13 1.15
CA VAL A 255 -16.60 7.05 -0.11
C VAL A 255 -16.38 8.43 -0.72
N GLU A 256 -17.40 9.29 -0.73
CA GLU A 256 -17.27 10.66 -1.24
C GLU A 256 -16.33 11.50 -0.38
N ARG A 257 -16.43 11.43 0.95
CA ARG A 257 -15.52 12.15 1.87
C ARG A 257 -14.05 11.72 1.67
N PHE A 258 -13.78 10.42 1.59
CA PHE A 258 -12.42 9.94 1.32
C PHE A 258 -11.94 10.29 -0.08
N GLY A 259 -12.82 10.26 -1.07
CA GLY A 259 -12.52 10.69 -2.44
C GLY A 259 -12.07 12.14 -2.50
N GLN A 260 -12.87 13.06 -1.96
CA GLN A 260 -12.56 14.49 -1.93
C GLN A 260 -11.29 14.79 -1.12
N ASN A 261 -11.12 14.15 0.03
CA ASN A 261 -9.92 14.33 0.86
C ASN A 261 -8.67 13.82 0.14
N PHE A 262 -8.73 12.64 -0.49
CA PHE A 262 -7.62 12.10 -1.26
C PHE A 262 -7.25 13.01 -2.44
N ASP A 263 -8.23 13.49 -3.19
CA ASP A 263 -8.00 14.34 -4.36
C ASP A 263 -7.43 15.70 -3.97
N SER A 264 -7.91 16.29 -2.86
CA SER A 264 -7.35 17.51 -2.30
C SER A 264 -5.89 17.34 -1.88
N LEU A 265 -5.58 16.27 -1.13
CA LEU A 265 -4.22 15.97 -0.68
C LEU A 265 -3.27 15.68 -1.85
N LEU A 266 -3.73 14.91 -2.85
CA LEU A 266 -2.95 14.58 -4.04
C LEU A 266 -2.70 15.82 -4.89
N GLY A 267 -3.72 16.67 -5.08
CA GLY A 267 -3.56 17.95 -5.78
C GLY A 267 -2.56 18.88 -5.08
N VAL A 268 -2.61 18.97 -3.74
CA VAL A 268 -1.60 19.73 -2.96
C VAL A 268 -0.21 19.13 -3.14
N PHE A 269 -0.08 17.80 -3.14
CA PHE A 269 1.18 17.10 -3.32
C PHE A 269 1.80 17.38 -4.69
N ILE A 270 1.04 17.20 -5.77
CA ILE A 270 1.50 17.41 -7.14
C ILE A 270 1.88 18.88 -7.36
N ARG A 271 1.07 19.85 -6.89
CA ARG A 271 1.41 21.28 -7.01
C ARG A 271 2.73 21.64 -6.31
N ARG A 272 2.97 21.07 -5.13
CA ARG A 272 4.23 21.28 -4.40
C ARG A 272 5.40 20.64 -5.13
N LEU A 273 5.20 19.43 -5.64
CA LEU A 273 6.22 18.70 -6.38
C LEU A 273 6.63 19.45 -7.66
N VAL A 274 5.67 19.97 -8.42
CA VAL A 274 5.93 20.80 -9.61
C VAL A 274 6.58 22.15 -9.24
N SER A 275 6.16 22.80 -8.16
CA SER A 275 6.79 24.06 -7.71
C SER A 275 8.24 23.86 -7.28
N ASP A 276 8.54 22.77 -6.57
CA ASP A 276 9.90 22.45 -6.12
C ASP A 276 10.79 22.02 -7.30
N GLN A 277 10.23 21.33 -8.31
CA GLN A 277 10.92 21.05 -9.57
C GLN A 277 11.39 22.33 -10.26
N GLN A 278 10.54 23.35 -10.36
CA GLN A 278 10.87 24.62 -11.00
C GLN A 278 11.94 25.43 -10.24
N LYS A 279 11.97 25.33 -8.90
CA LYS A 279 12.91 26.08 -8.07
C LYS A 279 14.31 25.49 -8.03
N GLN A 280 14.42 24.16 -8.05
CA GLN A 280 15.70 23.49 -7.78
C GLN A 280 16.20 22.57 -8.91
N TYR A 281 15.50 22.49 -10.06
CA TYR A 281 15.89 21.68 -11.23
C TYR A 281 16.36 20.26 -10.86
N HIS A 282 15.61 19.59 -9.99
CA HIS A 282 15.92 18.22 -9.59
C HIS A 282 15.28 17.22 -10.56
N SER A 283 16.11 16.47 -11.30
CA SER A 283 15.66 15.44 -12.25
C SER A 283 14.76 14.36 -11.62
N HIS A 284 15.03 13.98 -10.37
CA HIS A 284 14.22 13.00 -9.64
C HIS A 284 12.79 13.47 -9.37
N LEU A 285 12.57 14.77 -9.13
CA LEU A 285 11.23 15.33 -8.96
C LEU A 285 10.46 15.31 -10.29
N THR A 286 11.12 15.61 -11.40
CA THR A 286 10.50 15.51 -12.75
C THR A 286 10.08 14.07 -13.07
N ASN A 287 10.93 13.09 -12.76
CA ASN A 287 10.62 11.67 -12.98
C ASN A 287 9.43 11.23 -12.12
N LEU A 288 9.39 11.63 -10.85
CA LEU A 288 8.26 11.34 -9.97
C LEU A 288 6.98 12.03 -10.46
N SER A 289 7.05 13.27 -10.91
CA SER A 289 5.91 14.03 -11.45
C SER A 289 5.29 13.32 -12.65
N THR A 290 6.11 12.97 -13.64
CA THR A 290 5.67 12.31 -14.86
C THR A 290 5.10 10.91 -14.61
N ARG A 291 5.61 10.19 -13.60
CA ARG A 291 5.05 8.89 -13.17
C ARG A 291 3.70 9.02 -12.48
N LEU A 292 3.54 10.02 -11.62
CA LEU A 292 2.31 10.21 -10.83
C LEU A 292 1.19 10.84 -11.66
N ASP A 293 1.52 11.64 -12.66
CA ASP A 293 0.57 12.34 -13.51
C ASP A 293 0.85 12.10 -15.01
N TYR A 294 1.12 10.85 -15.38
CA TYR A 294 1.42 10.48 -16.77
C TYR A 294 0.32 10.88 -17.76
N ASN A 295 -0.95 10.87 -17.32
CA ASN A 295 -2.10 11.25 -18.13
C ASN A 295 -2.47 12.74 -18.03
N GLY A 296 -1.74 13.53 -17.24
CA GLY A 296 -2.07 14.93 -16.98
C GLY A 296 -3.45 15.14 -16.36
N PHE A 297 -4.01 14.14 -15.67
CA PHE A 297 -5.35 14.22 -15.09
C PHE A 297 -5.38 15.29 -14.00
N TRP A 298 -4.30 15.42 -13.23
CA TRP A 298 -4.21 16.36 -12.11
C TRP A 298 -3.61 17.71 -12.51
N SER A 299 -2.73 17.74 -13.51
CA SER A 299 -2.22 18.97 -14.12
C SER A 299 -3.27 19.64 -15.02
N GLY A 300 -4.07 18.85 -15.74
CA GLY A 300 -5.09 19.31 -16.69
C GLY A 300 -6.39 19.80 -16.04
N THR A 301 -6.64 19.50 -14.76
CA THR A 301 -7.76 20.11 -14.02
C THR A 301 -7.61 21.63 -13.87
N GLN A 302 -6.47 22.21 -14.27
CA GLN A 302 -6.27 23.66 -14.33
C GLN A 302 -6.70 24.32 -15.64
N GLU A 303 -6.89 23.58 -16.75
CA GLU A 303 -7.18 24.19 -18.07
C GLU A 303 -8.64 24.08 -18.53
N GLY A 304 -9.50 23.35 -17.82
CA GLY A 304 -10.89 23.15 -18.22
C GLY A 304 -11.89 23.61 -17.15
N THR A 305 -12.52 24.77 -17.38
CA THR A 305 -13.91 24.98 -16.99
C THR A 305 -14.71 23.75 -17.42
N TRP A 306 -15.35 23.09 -16.46
CA TRP A 306 -16.38 22.09 -16.73
C TRP A 306 -17.57 22.82 -17.37
N ASP A 307 -17.53 23.01 -18.69
CA ASP A 307 -18.75 23.22 -19.46
C ASP A 307 -19.40 21.86 -19.62
N GLY A 308 -20.41 21.60 -18.78
CA GLY A 308 -21.24 20.43 -18.90
C GLY A 308 -22.04 20.52 -20.18
N GLU A 309 -21.60 19.83 -21.23
CA GLU A 309 -22.46 19.43 -22.35
C GLU A 309 -21.80 18.29 -23.18
N GLY A 310 -22.44 17.12 -23.19
CA GLY A 310 -22.60 16.31 -24.41
C GLY A 310 -21.57 15.23 -24.78
N GLY A 311 -22.06 13.98 -24.82
CA GLY A 311 -21.56 12.88 -25.68
C GLY A 311 -20.75 11.82 -24.92
N GLY A 312 -21.22 10.60 -24.66
CA GLY A 312 -22.09 9.76 -25.48
C GLY A 312 -21.24 8.94 -26.46
N ILE A 313 -20.55 7.91 -25.96
CA ILE A 313 -20.31 6.60 -26.61
C ILE A 313 -20.29 5.54 -25.50
#